data_AF-A0A8T7BRB3-F1
#
_entry.id   AF-A0A8T7BRB3-F1
#
_cell.length_a   1.000
_cell.length_b   1.000
_cell.length_c   1.000
_cell.angle_alpha   90.00
_cell.angle_beta   90.00
_cell.angle_gamma   90.00
#
_symmetry.space_group_name_H-M   'P 1'
#
loop_
_entity.id
_entity.type
_entity.pdbx_description
1 polymer ?
#
loop_
_entity_poly.entity_id
_entity_poly.type
_entity_poly.pdbx_seq_one_letter_code
_entity_poly.pdbx_strand_id
1 'polypeptide(L)'
;MRKLLKNRILTIAAISLALGFWFFDSFVHFFIYGEPDFEFIPTEFNELWMRTSIVVLLSLFGIFADYFTNNISSRDKLLELTGVYNELLHANLEVLSNQLDQLKLFRMEARQSKDFDAEIITLFDNSITEISELVDSLTRVTDVTDSKINAGLSALDTER
;
A
#
# COMPACT_ATOMS: atom_id res chain seq x y z
N MET A 1 17.15 3.45 -11.36
CA MET A 1 16.55 4.43 -12.28
C MET A 1 15.06 4.23 -12.55
N ARG A 2 14.59 3.06 -13.02
CA ARG A 2 13.16 2.82 -13.34
C ARG A 2 12.16 3.13 -12.21
N LYS A 3 12.52 2.85 -10.95
CA LYS A 3 11.67 3.10 -9.76
C LYS A 3 11.52 4.60 -9.44
N LEU A 4 12.53 5.42 -9.71
CA LEU A 4 12.49 6.88 -9.51
C LEU A 4 11.65 7.58 -10.58
N LEU A 5 11.71 7.09 -11.84
CA LEU A 5 10.89 7.59 -12.95
C LEU A 5 9.39 7.28 -12.76
N LYS A 6 9.07 6.09 -12.23
CA LYS A 6 7.67 5.68 -12.00
C LYS A 6 6.96 6.58 -10.96
N ASN A 7 7.72 7.10 -9.99
CA ASN A 7 7.19 7.94 -8.91
C ASN A 7 7.12 9.43 -9.27
N ARG A 8 7.55 9.84 -10.47
CA ARG A 8 7.58 11.24 -10.91
C ARG A 8 6.84 11.49 -12.22
N ILE A 9 5.95 10.58 -12.59
CA ILE A 9 5.33 10.60 -13.92
C ILE A 9 4.40 11.80 -14.09
N LEU A 10 3.70 12.22 -13.03
CA LEU A 10 2.80 13.37 -13.09
C LEU A 10 3.57 14.69 -13.11
N THR A 11 4.69 14.78 -12.39
CA THR A 11 5.61 15.92 -12.44
C THR A 11 6.20 16.07 -13.84
N ILE A 12 6.67 14.97 -14.45
CA ILE A 12 7.21 15.01 -15.81
C ILE A 12 6.12 15.42 -16.81
N ALA A 13 4.91 14.89 -16.68
CA ALA A 13 3.77 15.28 -17.51
C ALA A 13 3.41 16.76 -17.33
N ALA A 14 3.38 17.26 -16.10
CA ALA A 14 3.07 18.66 -15.79
C ALA A 14 4.14 19.62 -16.35
N ILE A 15 5.42 19.28 -16.22
CA ILE A 15 6.51 20.06 -16.82
C ILE A 15 6.38 20.07 -18.35
N SER A 16 6.08 18.92 -18.96
CA SER A 16 5.87 18.81 -20.41
C SER A 16 4.68 19.65 -20.88
N LEU A 17 3.59 19.64 -20.11
CA LEU A 17 2.40 20.45 -20.35
C LEU A 17 2.69 21.95 -20.20
N ALA A 18 3.46 22.35 -19.18
CA ALA A 18 3.83 23.73 -18.95
C ALA A 18 4.73 24.29 -20.07
N LEU A 19 5.69 23.49 -20.55
CA LEU A 19 6.49 23.84 -21.72
C LEU A 19 5.63 23.93 -22.99
N GLY A 20 4.71 22.98 -23.18
CA GLY A 20 3.76 23.00 -24.30
C GLY A 20 2.85 24.23 -24.27
N PHE A 21 2.35 24.60 -23.09
CA PHE A 21 1.56 25.82 -22.88
C PHE A 21 2.37 27.06 -23.25
N TRP A 22 3.61 27.19 -22.77
CA TRP A 22 4.46 28.35 -23.07
C TRP A 22 4.69 28.52 -24.58
N PHE A 23 4.99 27.42 -25.26
CA PHE A 23 5.21 27.42 -26.71
C PHE A 23 3.92 27.76 -27.47
N PHE A 24 2.80 27.16 -27.07
CA PHE A 24 1.51 27.39 -27.71
C PHE A 24 1.03 28.83 -27.54
N ASP A 25 1.20 29.41 -26.34
CA ASP A 25 0.79 30.79 -26.08
C ASP A 25 1.62 31.79 -26.91
N SER A 26 2.92 31.56 -27.01
CA SER A 26 3.82 32.35 -27.88
C SER A 26 3.44 32.22 -29.37
N PHE A 27 3.03 31.02 -29.80
CA PHE A 27 2.56 30.77 -31.15
C PHE A 27 1.23 31.51 -31.44
N VAL A 28 0.30 31.52 -30.48
CA VAL A 28 -0.97 32.24 -30.59
C VAL A 28 -0.75 33.75 -30.71
N HIS A 29 0.18 34.33 -29.95
CA HIS A 29 0.48 35.77 -30.04
C HIS A 29 1.02 36.18 -31.42
N PHE A 30 1.95 35.39 -31.96
CA PHE A 30 2.48 35.65 -33.29
C PHE A 30 1.44 35.45 -34.41
N PHE A 31 0.73 34.32 -34.43
CA PHE A 31 -0.14 33.97 -35.56
C PHE A 31 -1.55 34.57 -35.49
N ILE A 32 -2.13 34.70 -34.29
CA ILE A 32 -3.54 35.11 -34.11
C ILE A 32 -3.63 36.60 -33.76
N TYR A 33 -2.80 37.07 -32.83
CA TYR A 33 -2.79 38.48 -32.43
C TYR A 33 -2.01 39.37 -33.40
N GLY A 34 -1.23 38.76 -34.31
CA GLY A 34 -0.58 39.45 -35.42
C GLY A 34 0.60 40.32 -34.97
N GLU A 35 1.26 39.92 -33.88
CA GLU A 35 2.47 40.60 -33.42
C GLU A 35 3.57 40.52 -34.48
N PRO A 36 4.32 41.62 -34.72
CA PRO A 36 5.25 41.73 -35.83
C PRO A 36 6.43 40.77 -35.73
N ASP A 37 6.81 40.38 -34.51
CA ASP A 37 7.93 39.49 -34.21
C ASP A 37 7.46 38.33 -33.34
N PHE A 38 8.13 37.17 -33.49
CA PHE A 38 7.89 36.02 -32.63
C PHE A 38 8.55 36.25 -31.25
N GLU A 39 7.79 36.77 -30.30
CA GLU A 39 8.25 36.96 -28.93
C GLU A 39 8.12 35.66 -28.10
N PHE A 40 9.21 34.90 -28.03
CA PHE A 40 9.27 33.71 -27.16
C PHE A 40 9.30 34.07 -25.66
N ILE A 41 9.81 35.26 -25.34
CA ILE A 41 9.79 35.86 -24.00
C ILE A 41 9.07 37.19 -24.16
N PRO A 42 7.89 37.38 -23.54
CA PRO A 42 7.19 38.66 -23.61
C PRO A 42 8.04 39.79 -23.08
N THR A 43 8.05 40.90 -23.82
CA THR A 43 8.68 42.15 -23.38
C THR A 43 7.83 42.90 -22.33
N GLU A 44 6.51 42.76 -22.41
CA GLU A 44 5.53 43.28 -21.45
C GLU A 44 5.61 42.52 -20.11
N PHE A 45 5.86 43.26 -19.02
CA PHE A 45 6.03 42.67 -17.70
C PHE A 45 4.77 41.93 -17.20
N ASN A 46 3.58 42.47 -17.50
CA ASN A 46 2.32 41.87 -17.06
C ASN A 46 2.07 40.51 -17.74
N GLU A 47 2.37 40.41 -19.03
CA GLU A 47 2.24 39.18 -19.80
C GLU A 47 3.25 38.13 -19.36
N LEU A 48 4.52 38.53 -19.19
CA LEU A 48 5.56 37.67 -18.65
C LEU A 48 5.19 37.13 -17.26
N TRP A 49 4.64 37.98 -16.40
CA TRP A 49 4.20 37.60 -15.06
C TRP A 49 3.05 36.58 -15.09
N MET A 50 2.04 36.80 -15.94
CA MET A 50 0.94 35.84 -16.10
C MET A 50 1.42 34.48 -16.60
N ARG A 51 2.19 34.44 -17.69
CA ARG A 51 2.71 33.18 -18.26
C ARG A 51 3.58 32.43 -17.25
N THR A 52 4.47 33.14 -16.56
CA THR A 52 5.36 32.55 -15.54
C THR A 52 4.55 31.99 -14.38
N SER A 53 3.52 32.72 -13.91
CA SER A 53 2.65 32.27 -12.84
C SER A 53 1.93 30.96 -13.18
N ILE A 54 1.43 30.83 -14.42
CA ILE A 54 0.76 29.61 -14.89
C ILE A 54 1.75 28.44 -14.93
N VAL A 55 2.96 28.63 -15.46
CA VAL A 55 3.99 27.58 -15.50
C VAL A 55 4.40 27.12 -14.10
N VAL A 56 4.57 28.07 -13.17
CA VAL A 56 4.89 27.77 -11.77
C VAL A 56 3.75 26.99 -11.12
N LEU A 57 2.50 27.41 -11.31
CA LEU A 57 1.32 26.71 -10.77
C LEU A 57 1.19 25.29 -11.32
N LEU A 58 1.36 25.11 -12.64
CA LEU A 58 1.32 23.78 -13.27
C LEU A 58 2.42 22.86 -12.73
N SER A 59 3.63 23.40 -12.58
CA SER A 59 4.77 22.65 -12.06
C SER A 59 4.56 22.25 -10.60
N LEU A 60 4.10 23.18 -9.75
CA LEU A 60 3.77 22.91 -8.36
C LEU A 60 2.64 21.90 -8.22
N PHE A 61 1.61 22.00 -9.06
CA PHE A 61 0.50 21.04 -9.09
C PHE A 61 0.98 19.63 -9.44
N GLY A 62 1.87 19.49 -10.44
CA GLY A 62 2.46 18.20 -10.79
C GLY A 62 3.24 17.55 -9.65
N ILE A 63 4.04 18.35 -8.94
CA ILE A 63 4.79 17.91 -7.75
C ILE A 63 3.83 17.48 -6.63
N PHE A 64 2.80 18.29 -6.37
CA PHE A 64 1.79 18.00 -5.36
C PHE A 64 1.02 16.71 -5.68
N ALA A 65 0.60 16.54 -6.93
CA ALA A 65 -0.13 15.36 -7.39
C ALA A 65 0.70 14.08 -7.28
N ASP A 66 2.00 14.14 -7.62
CA ASP A 66 2.91 13.00 -7.43
C ASP A 66 3.12 12.68 -5.94
N TYR A 67 3.28 13.68 -5.10
CA TYR A 67 3.44 13.47 -3.65
C TYR A 67 2.19 12.79 -3.06
N PHE A 68 1.01 13.31 -3.38
CA PHE A 68 -0.26 12.80 -2.87
C PHE A 68 -0.57 11.39 -3.39
N THR A 69 -0.40 11.15 -4.70
CA THR A 69 -0.66 9.84 -5.33
C THR A 69 0.25 8.74 -4.79
N ASN A 70 1.54 9.05 -4.60
CA ASN A 70 2.49 8.07 -4.05
C ASN A 70 2.17 7.70 -2.60
N ASN A 71 1.69 8.67 -1.80
CA ASN A 71 1.32 8.43 -0.42
C ASN A 71 0.06 7.54 -0.31
N ILE A 72 -0.96 7.79 -1.13
CA ILE A 72 -2.20 6.99 -1.16
C ILE A 72 -1.91 5.57 -1.66
N SER A 73 -1.23 5.42 -2.80
CA SER A 73 -0.95 4.09 -3.36
C SER A 73 -0.11 3.21 -2.43
N SER A 74 0.76 3.81 -1.62
CA SER A 74 1.56 3.07 -0.64
C SER A 74 0.70 2.60 0.54
N ARG A 75 -0.26 3.42 0.98
CA ARG A 75 -1.21 3.06 2.04
C ARG A 75 -2.14 1.94 1.58
N ASP A 76 -2.73 2.04 0.39
CA ASP A 76 -3.68 1.03 -0.11
C ASP A 76 -3.02 -0.34 -0.27
N LYS A 77 -1.78 -0.37 -0.80
CA LYS A 77 -1.01 -1.63 -0.93
C LYS A 77 -0.66 -2.25 0.42
N LEU A 78 -0.39 -1.42 1.42
CA LEU A 78 -0.14 -1.92 2.78
C LEU A 78 -1.42 -2.49 3.38
N LEU A 79 -2.56 -1.82 3.21
CA LEU A 79 -3.86 -2.31 3.66
C LEU A 79 -4.25 -3.63 3.00
N GLU A 80 -4.07 -3.73 1.68
CA GLU A 80 -4.33 -4.97 0.93
C GLU A 80 -3.42 -6.11 1.39
N LEU A 81 -2.11 -5.85 1.55
CA LEU A 81 -1.17 -6.85 2.04
C LEU A 81 -1.50 -7.30 3.47
N THR A 82 -1.92 -6.38 4.34
CA THR A 82 -2.35 -6.74 5.70
C THR A 82 -3.63 -7.56 5.72
N GLY A 83 -4.59 -7.26 4.84
CA GLY A 83 -5.83 -8.03 4.71
C GLY A 83 -5.55 -9.47 4.29
N VAL A 84 -4.78 -9.65 3.20
CA VAL A 84 -4.38 -10.98 2.71
C VAL A 84 -3.58 -11.76 3.76
N TYR A 85 -2.67 -11.09 4.46
CA TYR A 85 -1.89 -11.70 5.55
C TYR A 85 -2.79 -12.19 6.69
N ASN A 86 -3.81 -11.40 7.07
CA ASN A 86 -4.73 -11.75 8.14
C ASN A 86 -5.63 -12.94 7.78
N GLU A 87 -6.17 -12.95 6.56
CA GLU A 87 -6.95 -14.08 6.05
C GLU A 87 -6.13 -15.37 6.03
N LEU A 88 -4.86 -15.28 5.63
CA LEU A 88 -3.94 -16.41 5.64
C LEU A 88 -3.61 -16.90 7.05
N LEU A 89 -3.44 -15.99 8.02
CA LEU A 89 -3.26 -16.35 9.43
C LEU A 89 -4.49 -17.08 9.99
N HIS A 90 -5.69 -16.58 9.75
CA HIS A 90 -6.92 -17.22 10.19
C HIS A 90 -7.11 -18.62 9.58
N ALA A 91 -6.87 -18.75 8.28
CA ALA A 91 -6.95 -20.05 7.61
C ALA A 91 -5.92 -21.05 8.18
N ASN A 92 -4.69 -20.60 8.45
CA ASN A 92 -3.68 -21.44 9.09
C ASN A 92 -4.06 -21.82 10.52
N LEU A 93 -4.64 -20.89 11.30
CA LEU A 93 -5.15 -21.18 12.65
C LEU A 93 -6.24 -22.26 12.62
N GLU A 94 -7.17 -22.18 11.68
CA GLU A 94 -8.21 -23.19 11.51
C GLU A 94 -7.62 -24.56 11.18
N VAL A 95 -6.69 -24.63 10.22
CA VAL A 95 -6.02 -25.89 9.85
C VAL A 95 -5.24 -26.48 11.03
N LEU A 96 -4.47 -25.65 11.75
CA LEU A 96 -3.68 -26.09 12.90
C LEU A 96 -4.56 -26.56 14.06
N SER A 97 -5.67 -25.87 14.33
CA SER A 97 -6.65 -26.29 15.35
C SER A 97 -7.26 -27.64 14.99
N ASN A 98 -7.67 -27.83 13.74
CA ASN A 98 -8.21 -29.10 13.26
C ASN A 98 -7.19 -30.24 13.38
N GLN A 99 -5.92 -30.00 13.04
CA GLN A 99 -4.85 -30.98 13.21
C GLN A 99 -4.59 -31.32 14.68
N LEU A 100 -4.61 -30.31 15.56
CA LEU A 100 -4.49 -30.50 17.00
C LEU A 100 -5.61 -31.39 17.55
N ASP A 101 -6.84 -31.19 17.08
CA ASP A 101 -7.98 -32.01 17.48
C ASP A 101 -7.86 -33.46 16.99
N GLN A 102 -7.36 -33.67 15.77
CA GLN A 102 -7.04 -35.02 15.27
C GLN A 102 -5.94 -35.71 16.10
N LEU A 103 -4.90 -34.98 16.49
CA LEU A 103 -3.83 -35.52 17.34
C LEU A 103 -4.34 -35.89 18.73
N LYS A 104 -5.21 -35.05 19.33
CA LYS A 104 -5.87 -35.37 20.61
C LYS A 104 -6.74 -36.63 20.50
N LEU A 105 -7.51 -36.77 19.41
CA LEU A 105 -8.32 -37.96 19.15
C LEU A 105 -7.45 -39.21 19.02
N PHE A 106 -6.38 -39.14 18.24
CA PHE A 106 -5.43 -40.23 18.08
C PHE A 106 -4.78 -40.62 19.41
N ARG A 107 -4.37 -39.65 20.23
CA ARG A 107 -3.83 -39.88 21.57
C ARG A 107 -4.84 -40.59 22.48
N MET A 108 -6.13 -40.22 22.43
CA MET A 108 -7.16 -40.91 23.22
C MET A 108 -7.30 -42.38 22.81
N GLU A 109 -7.30 -42.67 21.51
CA GLU A 109 -7.37 -44.04 20.99
C GLU A 109 -6.12 -44.85 21.36
N ALA A 110 -4.93 -44.24 21.21
CA ALA A 110 -3.65 -44.86 21.54
C ALA A 110 -3.55 -45.24 23.03
N ARG A 111 -4.11 -44.43 23.93
CA ARG A 111 -4.19 -44.72 25.37
C ARG A 111 -5.21 -45.81 25.71
N GLN A 112 -6.24 -46.01 24.89
CA GLN A 112 -7.24 -47.05 25.12
C GLN A 112 -6.78 -48.41 24.57
N SER A 113 -6.00 -48.42 23.49
CA SER A 113 -5.38 -49.65 23.01
C SER A 113 -4.19 -50.05 23.90
N LYS A 114 -3.95 -51.36 24.07
CA LYS A 114 -2.74 -51.86 24.74
C LYS A 114 -1.54 -52.02 23.79
N ASP A 115 -1.69 -51.59 22.54
CA ASP A 115 -0.74 -51.88 21.47
C ASP A 115 0.32 -50.79 21.28
N PHE A 116 0.17 -49.62 21.93
CA PHE A 116 1.14 -48.53 21.85
C PHE A 116 2.09 -48.51 23.06
N ASP A 117 3.37 -48.27 22.76
CA ASP A 117 4.39 -48.05 23.77
C ASP A 117 4.14 -46.72 24.51
N ALA A 118 4.43 -46.70 25.81
CA ALA A 118 4.34 -45.51 26.64
C ALA A 118 5.25 -44.38 26.14
N GLU A 119 6.39 -44.70 25.53
CA GLU A 119 7.29 -43.71 24.93
C GLU A 119 6.64 -42.98 23.75
N ILE A 120 5.91 -43.70 22.90
CA ILE A 120 5.16 -43.13 21.76
C ILE A 120 4.07 -42.20 22.27
N ILE A 121 3.31 -42.61 23.29
CA ILE A 121 2.26 -41.79 23.90
C ILE A 121 2.85 -40.51 24.50
N THR A 122 4.03 -40.58 25.11
CA THR A 122 4.72 -39.41 25.68
C THR A 122 5.18 -38.43 24.59
N LEU A 123 5.67 -38.96 23.46
CA LEU A 123 6.03 -38.14 22.30
C LEU A 123 4.81 -37.37 21.73
N PHE A 124 3.65 -38.03 21.66
CA PHE A 124 2.39 -37.40 21.28
C PHE A 124 1.96 -36.32 22.26
N ASP A 125 2.08 -36.57 23.56
CA ASP A 125 1.74 -35.59 24.60
C ASP A 125 2.59 -34.32 24.46
N ASN A 126 3.89 -34.47 24.22
CA ASN A 126 4.78 -33.33 23.99
C ASN A 126 4.44 -32.57 22.71
N SER A 127 4.17 -33.28 21.62
CA SER A 127 3.82 -32.68 20.33
C SER A 127 2.50 -31.91 20.38
N ILE A 128 1.50 -32.44 21.10
CA ILE A 128 0.20 -31.78 21.32
C ILE A 128 0.39 -30.50 22.12
N THR A 129 1.22 -30.52 23.16
CA THR A 129 1.52 -29.31 23.96
C THR A 129 2.21 -28.24 23.11
N GLU A 130 3.25 -28.61 22.36
CA GLU A 130 4.00 -27.66 21.51
C GLU A 130 3.10 -27.03 20.43
N ILE A 131 2.27 -27.83 19.76
CA ILE A 131 1.31 -27.33 18.77
C ILE A 131 0.25 -26.44 19.41
N SER A 132 -0.23 -26.78 20.62
CA SER A 132 -1.20 -25.96 21.33
C SER A 132 -0.62 -24.60 21.73
N GLU A 133 0.64 -24.55 22.18
CA GLU A 133 1.33 -23.29 22.49
C GLU A 133 1.55 -22.43 21.23
N LEU A 134 1.86 -23.06 20.10
CA LEU A 134 1.97 -22.39 18.80
C LEU A 134 0.63 -21.80 18.33
N VAL A 135 -0.46 -22.55 18.44
CA VAL A 135 -1.82 -22.08 18.11
C VAL A 135 -2.23 -20.90 19.00
N ASP A 136 -1.99 -20.99 20.31
CA ASP A 136 -2.29 -19.90 21.25
C ASP A 136 -1.47 -18.64 20.93
N SER A 137 -0.20 -18.79 20.59
CA SER A 137 0.67 -17.67 20.21
C SER A 137 0.20 -16.99 18.92
N LEU A 138 -0.14 -17.78 17.89
CA LEU A 138 -0.66 -17.29 16.62
C LEU A 138 -2.03 -16.60 16.80
N THR A 139 -2.90 -17.13 17.66
CA THR A 139 -4.21 -16.55 17.98
C THR A 139 -4.04 -15.15 18.58
N ARG A 140 -3.13 -15.00 19.56
CA ARG A 140 -2.83 -13.70 20.18
C ARG A 140 -2.28 -12.68 19.17
N VAL A 141 -1.40 -13.10 18.27
CA VAL A 141 -0.87 -12.23 17.22
C VAL A 141 -1.98 -11.75 16.28
N THR A 142 -2.95 -12.62 15.99
CA THR A 142 -4.09 -12.31 15.13
C THR A 142 -5.03 -11.31 15.79
N ASP A 143 -5.43 -11.50 17.05
CA ASP A 143 -6.25 -10.55 17.83
C ASP A 143 -5.60 -9.15 17.93
N VAL A 144 -4.28 -9.11 18.14
CA VAL A 144 -3.52 -7.85 18.17
C VAL A 144 -3.49 -7.19 16.79
N THR A 145 -3.45 -7.97 15.72
CA THR A 145 -3.46 -7.46 14.35
C THR A 145 -4.83 -6.87 14.00
N ASP A 146 -5.91 -7.57 14.31
CA ASP A 146 -7.30 -7.11 14.09
C ASP A 146 -7.60 -5.82 14.85
N SER A 147 -7.21 -5.73 16.12
CA SER A 147 -7.42 -4.52 16.92
C SER A 147 -6.69 -3.31 16.35
N LYS A 148 -5.46 -3.48 15.84
CA LYS A 148 -4.67 -2.41 15.23
C LYS A 148 -5.20 -2.00 13.86
N ILE A 149 -5.69 -2.94 13.06
CA ILE A 149 -6.32 -2.65 11.77
C ILE A 149 -7.60 -1.85 12.00
N ASN A 150 -8.47 -2.27 12.93
CA ASN A 150 -9.71 -1.56 13.25
C ASN A 150 -9.46 -0.16 13.83
N ALA A 151 -8.44 0.01 14.68
CA ALA A 151 -8.03 1.31 15.19
C ALA A 151 -7.45 2.22 14.08
N GLY A 152 -6.70 1.66 13.14
CA GLY A 152 -6.18 2.39 11.99
C GLY A 152 -7.27 2.84 11.02
N LEU A 153 -8.25 1.97 10.74
CA LEU A 153 -9.39 2.28 9.88
C LEU A 153 -10.29 3.37 10.47
N SER A 154 -10.57 3.32 11.78
CA SER A 154 -11.36 4.34 12.48
C SER A 154 -10.65 5.70 12.56
N ALA A 155 -9.32 5.73 12.64
CA ALA A 155 -8.54 6.97 12.57
C ALA A 155 -8.52 7.60 11.16
N LEU A 156 -8.64 6.79 10.10
CA LEU A 156 -8.71 7.28 8.72
C LEU A 156 -10.09 7.85 8.35
N ASP A 157 -11.16 7.34 8.95
CA ASP A 157 -12.53 7.85 8.74
C ASP A 157 -12.80 9.18 9.46
N THR A 158 -12.01 9.51 10.49
CA THR A 158 -12.12 10.78 11.23
C THR A 158 -11.33 11.94 10.61
N GLU A 159 -10.43 11.67 9.67
CA GLU A 159 -9.68 12.69 8.90
C GLU A 159 -10.39 13.12 7.60
N ARG A 160 -11.62 12.66 7.35
CA ARG A 160 -12.42 12.95 6.15
C ARG A 160 -13.49 14.01 6.40
#